data_AF-A0A497MDW8-F1
#
_entry.id   AF-A0A497MDW8-F1
#
_cell.length_a   1.000
_cell.length_b   1.000
_cell.length_c   1.000
_cell.angle_alpha   90.00
_cell.angle_beta   90.00
_cell.angle_gamma   90.00
#
_symmetry.space_group_name_H-M   'P 1'
#
loop_
_entity.id
_entity.type
_entity.pdbx_description
1 polymer ?
#
loop_
_entity_poly.entity_id
_entity_poly.type
_entity_poly.pdbx_seq_one_letter_code
_entity_poly.pdbx_strand_id
1 'polypeptide(L)' 'MPKLSPFNYTQNIIVRTDLVISCGKLSAQVAHAAVAASEEARRKRSEWFEAWLKEGQRKVVLKVDSLEEL' A
#
# COMPACT_ATOMS: atom_id res chain seq x y z
N MET A 1 -8.68 -26.05 -1.24
CA MET A 1 -9.11 -24.95 -2.13
C MET A 1 -8.55 -23.66 -1.55
N PRO A 2 -7.77 -22.86 -2.30
CA PRO A 2 -7.30 -21.59 -1.77
C PRO A 2 -8.53 -20.68 -1.61
N LYS A 3 -8.73 -20.12 -0.40
CA LYS A 3 -9.75 -19.10 -0.18
C LYS A 3 -9.39 -17.91 -1.07
N LEU A 4 -10.15 -17.69 -2.14
CA LEU A 4 -10.05 -16.46 -2.93
C LEU A 4 -10.31 -15.29 -1.97
N SER A 5 -9.36 -14.36 -1.92
CA SER A 5 -9.54 -13.08 -1.26
C SER A 5 -10.81 -12.42 -1.80
N PRO A 6 -11.68 -11.84 -0.96
CA PRO A 6 -12.87 -11.13 -1.45
C PRO A 6 -12.51 -9.83 -2.20
N PHE A 7 -11.22 -9.48 -2.26
CA PHE A 7 -10.68 -8.32 -2.96
C PHE A 7 -9.85 -8.77 -4.15
N ASN A 8 -10.11 -8.18 -5.32
CA ASN A 8 -9.30 -8.35 -6.53
C ASN A 8 -8.15 -7.35 -6.59
N TYR A 9 -8.29 -6.19 -5.94
CA TYR A 9 -7.29 -5.13 -5.92
C TYR A 9 -6.77 -4.86 -4.51
N THR A 10 -5.46 -4.61 -4.42
CA THR A 10 -4.79 -4.25 -3.16
C THR A 10 -3.71 -3.21 -3.41
N GLN A 11 -3.52 -2.31 -2.46
CA GLN A 11 -2.33 -1.47 -2.39
C GLN A 11 -1.43 -2.00 -1.28
N ASN A 12 -0.26 -2.51 -1.64
CA ASN A 12 0.71 -3.03 -0.69
C ASN A 12 1.77 -1.96 -0.42
N ILE A 13 1.96 -1.60 0.85
CA ILE A 13 2.87 -0.54 1.28
C ILE A 13 3.97 -1.19 2.09
N ILE A 14 5.20 -1.08 1.61
CA ILE A 14 6.36 -1.72 2.23
C ILE A 14 7.05 -0.67 3.10
N VAL A 15 7.32 -1.03 4.35
CA VAL A 15 8.01 -0.17 5.32
C VAL A 15 9.32 -0.81 5.76
N ARG A 16 10.34 0.03 5.92
CA ARG A 16 11.63 -0.36 6.44
C ARG A 16 11.62 -0.39 7.97
N THR A 17 11.90 -1.54 8.56
CA THR A 17 11.97 -1.72 10.02
C THR A 17 13.34 -1.39 10.62
N ASP A 18 14.37 -1.27 9.80
CA ASP A 18 15.72 -0.86 10.22
C ASP A 18 15.82 0.65 10.50
N LEU A 19 14.86 1.44 9.98
CA LEU A 19 14.73 2.86 10.32
C LEU A 19 14.08 3.00 11.71
N VAL A 20 14.86 3.47 12.69
CA VAL A 20 14.34 3.77 14.03
C VAL A 20 13.48 5.03 14.00
N ILE A 21 12.19 4.87 13.70
CA ILE A 21 11.21 5.96 13.65
C ILE A 21 10.01 5.67 14.56
N SER A 22 9.38 6.73 15.06
CA SER A 22 8.19 6.60 15.91
C SER A 22 7.00 6.04 15.13
N CYS A 23 6.05 5.41 15.83
CA CYS A 23 4.81 4.89 15.24
C CYS A 23 4.03 5.98 14.46
N GLY A 24 3.98 7.21 14.99
CA GLY A 24 3.35 8.33 14.30
C GLY A 24 4.06 8.70 12.98
N LYS A 25 5.40 8.71 12.98
CA LYS A 25 6.18 8.99 11.77
C LYS A 25 6.03 7.87 10.74
N LEU A 26 6.04 6.62 11.18
CA LEU A 26 5.78 5.46 10.31
C LEU A 26 4.39 5.56 9.66
N SER A 27 3.36 5.86 10.46
CA SER A 27 1.98 6.04 9.97
C SER A 27 1.88 7.15 8.93
N ALA A 28 2.58 8.28 9.14
CA ALA A 28 2.63 9.36 8.17
C ALA A 28 3.31 8.94 6.86
N GLN A 29 4.41 8.18 6.92
CA GLN A 29 5.07 7.66 5.72
C GLN A 29 4.19 6.68 4.95
N VAL A 30 3.47 5.79 5.66
CA VAL A 30 2.48 4.89 5.04
C VAL A 30 1.39 5.70 4.34
N ALA A 31 0.89 6.77 4.98
CA ALA A 31 -0.11 7.65 4.36
C ALA A 31 0.43 8.36 3.11
N HIS A 32 1.66 8.87 3.15
CA HIS A 32 2.30 9.49 1.99
C HIS A 32 2.42 8.52 0.81
N ALA A 33 2.91 7.30 1.07
CA ALA A 33 3.02 6.26 0.05
C ALA A 33 1.65 5.86 -0.51
N ALA A 34 0.65 5.72 0.35
CA ALA A 34 -0.72 5.38 -0.05
C ALA A 34 -1.30 6.42 -1.02
N VAL A 35 -1.21 7.71 -0.67
CA VAL A 35 -1.74 8.80 -1.51
C VAL A 35 -0.98 8.89 -2.82
N ALA A 36 0.35 8.93 -2.77
CA ALA A 36 1.19 9.05 -3.97
C ALA A 36 0.95 7.91 -4.96
N ALA A 37 0.93 6.66 -4.50
CA ALA A 37 0.69 5.51 -5.37
C ALA A 37 -0.77 5.44 -5.87
N SER A 38 -1.75 5.88 -5.06
CA SER A 38 -3.15 5.94 -5.50
C SER A 38 -3.35 6.98 -6.60
N GLU A 39 -2.66 8.12 -6.52
CA GLU A 39 -2.74 9.17 -7.53
C GLU A 39 -2.04 8.76 -8.83
N GLU A 40 -0.92 8.06 -8.72
CA GLU A 40 -0.24 7.46 -9.87
C GLU A 40 -1.14 6.43 -10.57
N ALA A 41 -1.79 5.56 -9.81
CA ALA A 41 -2.78 4.61 -10.35
C ALA A 41 -3.96 5.35 -11.00
N ARG A 42 -4.51 6.39 -10.35
CA ARG A 42 -5.60 7.20 -10.93
C ARG A 42 -5.21 7.81 -12.28
N ARG A 43 -3.96 8.24 -12.45
CA ARG A 43 -3.47 8.84 -13.70
C ARG A 43 -3.12 7.82 -14.78
N LYS A 44 -2.56 6.67 -14.42
CA LYS A 44 -1.99 5.69 -15.39
C LYS A 44 -2.84 4.43 -15.59
N ARG A 45 -3.68 4.08 -14.62
CA ARG A 45 -4.50 2.87 -14.51
C ARG A 45 -5.82 3.20 -13.80
N SER A 46 -6.58 4.15 -14.36
CA SER A 46 -7.81 4.65 -13.74
C SER A 46 -8.81 3.52 -13.46
N GLU A 47 -8.85 2.49 -14.31
CA GLU A 47 -9.65 1.29 -14.12
C GLU A 47 -9.28 0.51 -12.85
N TRP A 48 -7.99 0.42 -12.52
CA TRP A 48 -7.53 -0.23 -11.28
C TRP A 48 -7.88 0.62 -10.07
N PHE A 49 -7.67 1.94 -10.16
CA PHE A 49 -8.01 2.87 -9.08
C PHE A 49 -9.50 2.82 -8.74
N GLU A 50 -10.38 2.90 -9.74
CA GLU A 50 -11.83 2.87 -9.55
C GLU A 50 -12.32 1.53 -8.99
N ALA A 51 -11.80 0.40 -9.49
CA ALA A 51 -12.15 -0.92 -8.98
C ALA A 51 -11.67 -1.12 -7.54
N TRP A 52 -10.41 -0.76 -7.25
CA TRP A 52 -9.86 -0.79 -5.90
C TRP A 52 -10.66 0.08 -4.93
N LEU A 53 -11.06 1.28 -5.35
CA LEU A 53 -11.86 2.19 -4.52
C LEU A 53 -13.25 1.62 -4.24
N LYS A 54 -13.92 1.04 -5.25
CA LYS A 54 -15.21 0.35 -5.11
C LYS A 54 -15.13 -0.87 -4.18
N GLU A 55 -13.99 -1.56 -4.16
CA GLU A 55 -13.71 -2.66 -3.24
C GLU A 55 -13.35 -2.20 -1.82
N GLY A 56 -13.46 -0.90 -1.50
CA GLY A 56 -13.16 -0.38 -0.17
C GLY A 56 -11.68 -0.08 0.06
N GLN A 57 -10.92 0.14 -1.02
CA GLN A 57 -9.56 0.70 -1.02
C GLN A 57 -8.58 -0.05 -0.09
N ARG A 58 -8.60 -1.38 -0.13
CA ARG A 58 -7.79 -2.25 0.73
C ARG A 58 -6.30 -1.92 0.66
N LYS A 59 -5.68 -1.74 1.83
CA LYS A 59 -4.24 -1.50 2.01
C LYS A 59 -3.65 -2.57 2.90
N VAL A 60 -2.47 -3.06 2.55
CA VAL A 60 -1.70 -4.02 3.38
C VAL A 60 -0.33 -3.42 3.62
N VAL A 61 0.05 -3.26 4.88
CA VAL A 61 1.37 -2.76 5.26
C VAL A 61 2.27 -3.95 5.58
N LEU A 62 3.38 -4.04 4.86
CA LEU A 62 4.39 -5.09 4.97
C LEU A 62 5.70 -4.50 5.45
N LYS A 63 6.56 -5.32 6.05
CA LYS A 63 7.87 -4.89 6.54
C LYS A 63 9.01 -5.54 5.74
N VAL A 64 10.11 -4.82 5.60
CA VAL A 64 11.40 -5.29 5.09
C VAL A 64 12.51 -4.79 6.01
N ASP A 65 13.61 -5.55 6.08
CA ASP A 65 14.66 -5.31 7.06
C ASP A 65 15.83 -4.47 6.50
N SER A 66 15.77 -4.02 5.25
CA SER A 66 16.82 -3.19 4.63
C SER A 66 16.33 -2.33 3.46
N LEU A 67 17.20 -1.47 2.93
CA LEU A 67 16.92 -0.71 1.70
C LEU A 67 16.95 -1.63 0.47
N GLU A 68 17.81 -2.63 0.49
CA GLU A 68 18.04 -3.56 -0.59
C GLU A 68 16.84 -4.49 -0.81
N GLU A 69 16.06 -4.75 0.24
CA GLU A 69 14.81 -5.50 0.20
C GLU A 69 13.58 -4.66 -0.21
N LEU A 70 13.71 -3.33 -0.26
CA LEU A 70 12.62 -2.39 -0.58
C LEU A 70 12.43 -2.22 -2.10
#